data_AF-A0A510KC94-F1
#
_entry.id   AF-A0A510KC94-F1
#
_cell.length_a   1.000
_cell.length_b   1.000
_cell.length_c   1.000
_cell.angle_alpha   90.00
_cell.angle_beta   90.00
_cell.angle_gamma   90.00
#
_symmetry.space_group_name_H-M   'P 1'
#
loop_
_entity.id
_entity.type
_entity.pdbx_description
1 polymer ?
#
loop_
_entity_poly.entity_id
_entity_poly.type
_entity_poly.pdbx_seq_one_letter_code
_entity_poly.pdbx_strand_id
1 'polypeptide(L)'
;MVDSFHFNISICKRGKGKSAVASAAYISCENIKNEWDGVTHKYENKKGLLYSEIFLPDHVPIEFKDRKFLWNSVELNEKAINSQLARNFIISLQPSLSIEENKRMCRDTIHM
;
A
#
# COMPACT_ATOMS: atom_id res chain seq x y z
N MET A 1 -19.70 -18.09 14.59
CA MET A 1 -18.53 -17.30 14.17
C MET A 1 -18.97 -16.59 12.90
N VAL A 2 -19.03 -15.26 12.87
CA VAL A 2 -19.57 -14.54 11.70
C VAL A 2 -18.45 -14.41 10.68
N ASP A 3 -18.57 -15.12 9.57
CA ASP A 3 -17.78 -14.88 8.37
C ASP A 3 -18.23 -13.54 7.76
N SER A 4 -17.65 -12.44 8.25
CA SER A 4 -17.90 -11.12 7.69
C SER A 4 -16.93 -10.87 6.54
N PHE A 5 -17.44 -10.98 5.32
CA PHE A 5 -16.73 -10.52 4.13
C PHE A 5 -16.75 -8.99 4.10
N HIS A 6 -15.57 -8.37 4.09
CA HIS A 6 -15.41 -6.94 3.88
C HIS A 6 -14.54 -6.71 2.65
N PHE A 7 -15.07 -5.92 1.72
CA PHE A 7 -14.34 -5.45 0.55
C PHE A 7 -14.56 -3.95 0.38
N ASN A 8 -13.48 -3.20 0.29
CA ASN A 8 -13.53 -1.77 0.05
C ASN A 8 -12.51 -1.37 -1.02
N ILE A 9 -12.98 -0.57 -1.98
CA ILE A 9 -12.14 0.11 -2.95
C ILE A 9 -12.19 1.60 -2.65
N SER A 10 -11.03 2.23 -2.55
CA SER A 10 -10.93 3.67 -2.42
C SER A 10 -9.76 4.23 -3.21
N ILE A 11 -9.80 5.53 -3.48
CA ILE A 11 -8.74 6.23 -4.23
C ILE A 11 -8.01 7.17 -3.28
N CYS A 12 -6.68 7.14 -3.34
CA CYS A 12 -5.80 8.13 -2.74
C CYS A 12 -5.78 9.37 -3.62
N LYS A 13 -6.53 10.41 -3.26
CA LYS A 13 -6.66 11.65 -4.03
C LYS A 13 -5.93 12.79 -3.32
N ARG A 14 -4.98 13.42 -4.02
CA ARG A 14 -4.19 14.55 -3.47
C ARG A 14 -5.10 15.68 -3.00
N GLY A 15 -6.07 16.10 -3.81
CA GLY A 15 -7.01 17.18 -3.51
C GLY A 15 -7.97 16.90 -2.35
N LYS A 16 -7.92 15.71 -1.74
CA LYS A 16 -8.60 15.37 -0.49
C LYS A 16 -7.64 15.25 0.70
N GLY A 17 -6.42 15.80 0.57
CA GLY A 17 -5.37 15.75 1.59
C GLY A 17 -4.78 14.36 1.79
N LYS A 18 -4.94 13.43 0.84
CA LYS A 18 -4.37 12.08 0.92
C LYS A 18 -3.00 12.04 0.25
N SER A 19 -2.12 11.21 0.80
CA SER A 19 -0.79 10.91 0.26
C SER A 19 -0.62 9.41 0.07
N ALA A 20 0.01 9.03 -1.03
CA ALA A 20 0.42 7.66 -1.29
C ALA A 20 1.55 7.23 -0.34
N VAL A 21 2.52 8.10 -0.08
CA VAL A 21 3.58 7.85 0.91
C VAL A 21 3.01 7.67 2.31
N ALA A 22 2.08 8.54 2.75
CA ALA A 22 1.42 8.38 4.04
C ALA A 22 0.66 7.05 4.16
N SER A 23 -0.07 6.69 3.09
CA SER A 23 -0.82 5.43 3.04
C SER A 23 0.11 4.22 3.09
N ALA A 24 1.21 4.24 2.33
CA ALA A 24 2.20 3.19 2.29
C ALA A 24 2.88 2.99 3.64
N ALA A 25 3.33 4.07 4.28
CA ALA A 25 3.94 4.05 5.60
C ALA A 25 2.99 3.44 6.65
N TYR A 26 1.70 3.81 6.60
CA TYR A 26 0.69 3.30 7.52
C TYR A 26 0.47 1.78 7.38
N ILE A 27 0.33 1.28 6.15
CA ILE A 27 0.06 -0.15 5.92
C ILE A 27 1.30 -1.02 6.13
N SER A 28 2.51 -0.51 5.88
CA SER A 28 3.78 -1.23 6.12
C SER A 28 4.34 -1.04 7.53
N CYS A 29 3.70 -0.23 8.38
CA CYS A 29 4.23 0.11 9.71
C CYS A 29 5.66 0.67 9.66
N GLU A 30 5.98 1.48 8.64
CA GLU A 30 7.32 2.03 8.41
C GLU A 30 7.35 3.55 8.59
N ASN A 31 8.56 4.08 8.69
CA ASN A 31 8.81 5.51 8.65
C ASN A 31 9.24 5.92 7.25
N ILE A 32 8.42 6.74 6.58
CA ILE A 32 8.67 7.18 5.22
C ILE A 32 8.50 8.70 5.15
N LYS A 33 9.52 9.37 4.61
CA LYS A 33 9.46 10.80 4.28
C LYS A 33 8.81 10.94 2.90
N ASN A 34 7.79 11.78 2.83
CA ASN A 34 7.24 12.26 1.58
C ASN A 34 8.13 13.37 1.05
N GLU A 35 8.75 13.15 -0.09
CA GLU A 35 9.68 14.10 -0.73
C GLU A 35 8.95 15.26 -1.40
N TRP A 36 7.66 15.11 -1.69
CA TRP A 36 6.83 16.17 -2.28
C TRP A 36 6.57 17.33 -1.31
N ASP A 37 6.18 17.02 -0.07
CA ASP A 37 5.82 18.03 0.96
C ASP A 37 6.83 18.10 2.12
N GLY A 38 7.81 17.21 2.16
CA GLY A 38 8.84 17.11 3.19
C GLY A 38 8.38 16.44 4.50
N VAL A 39 7.11 16.05 4.61
CA VAL A 39 6.53 15.47 5.83
C VAL A 39 7.01 14.04 6.03
N THR A 40 7.43 13.70 7.25
CA THR A 40 7.77 12.31 7.60
C THR A 40 6.61 11.64 8.32
N HIS A 41 6.09 10.58 7.72
CA HIS A 41 5.04 9.75 8.29
C HIS A 41 5.69 8.64 9.11
N LYS A 42 5.38 8.61 10.42
CA LYS A 42 6.00 7.70 11.38
C LYS A 42 4.98 6.70 11.91
N TYR A 43 5.16 5.42 11.59
CA TYR A 43 4.24 4.34 11.96
C TYR A 43 4.96 3.10 12.51
N GLU A 44 6.22 3.24 12.92
CA GLU A 44 7.05 2.16 13.49
C GLU A 44 6.44 1.50 14.73
N ASN A 45 5.62 2.24 15.49
CA ASN A 45 4.96 1.74 16.70
C ASN A 45 3.67 0.95 16.40
N LYS A 46 3.20 0.94 15.15
CA LYS A 46 1.98 0.24 14.77
C LYS A 46 2.24 -1.26 14.70
N LYS A 47 1.45 -2.03 15.46
CA LYS A 47 1.52 -3.50 15.49
C LYS A 47 0.51 -4.13 14.53
N GLY A 48 0.64 -5.43 14.31
CA GLY A 48 -0.31 -6.24 13.55
C GLY A 48 0.00 -6.39 12.06
N LEU A 49 1.11 -5.86 11.56
CA LEU A 49 1.61 -6.25 10.25
C LEU A 49 2.23 -7.64 10.34
N LEU A 50 1.62 -8.61 9.67
CA LEU A 50 2.14 -9.98 9.59
C LEU A 50 3.04 -10.18 8.36
N TYR A 51 2.74 -9.47 7.27
CA TYR A 51 3.41 -9.63 5.99
C TYR A 51 3.24 -8.42 5.11
N SER A 52 4.27 -8.05 4.35
CA SER A 52 4.19 -7.03 3.30
C SER A 52 5.10 -7.40 2.12
N GLU A 53 4.66 -7.09 0.91
CA GLU A 53 5.42 -7.36 -0.31
C GLU A 53 5.06 -6.32 -1.37
N ILE A 54 6.01 -6.03 -2.27
CA ILE A 54 5.78 -5.22 -3.47
C ILE A 54 5.94 -6.12 -4.69
N PHE A 55 4.89 -6.23 -5.49
CA PHE A 55 4.88 -6.96 -6.74
C PHE A 55 5.21 -6.00 -7.87
N LEU A 56 6.19 -6.37 -8.70
CA LEU A 56 6.58 -5.61 -9.87
C LEU A 56 6.36 -6.46 -11.12
N PRO A 57 5.87 -5.88 -12.23
CA PRO A 57 5.97 -6.49 -13.55
C PRO A 57 7.42 -6.71 -13.96
N ASP A 58 7.67 -7.70 -14.83
CA ASP A 58 9.02 -8.14 -15.22
C ASP A 58 9.91 -7.04 -15.83
N HIS A 59 9.32 -6.01 -16.42
CA HIS A 59 10.02 -4.92 -17.10
C HIS A 59 10.23 -3.68 -16.24
N VAL A 60 9.79 -3.69 -14.97
CA VAL A 60 9.95 -2.54 -14.08
C VAL A 60 11.31 -2.58 -13.38
N PRO A 61 12.05 -1.46 -13.31
CA PRO A 61 13.34 -1.41 -12.62
C PRO A 61 13.25 -1.90 -11.17
N ILE A 62 14.28 -2.62 -10.72
CA ILE A 62 14.31 -3.27 -9.39
C ILE A 62 14.25 -2.28 -8.22
N GLU A 63 14.67 -1.03 -8.43
CA GLU A 63 14.57 0.08 -7.48
C GLU A 63 13.13 0.31 -6.99
N PHE A 64 12.11 0.02 -7.80
CA PHE A 64 10.70 0.07 -7.40
C PHE A 64 10.29 -1.02 -6.40
N LYS A 65 11.17 -1.99 -6.08
CA LYS A 65 10.96 -2.91 -4.95
C LYS A 65 11.16 -2.21 -3.62
N ASP A 66 11.89 -1.09 -3.58
CA ASP A 66 11.96 -0.26 -2.39
C ASP A 66 10.67 0.57 -2.27
N ARG A 67 10.00 0.44 -1.12
CA ARG A 67 8.71 1.10 -0.88
C ARG A 67 8.83 2.61 -0.86
N LYS A 68 9.93 3.15 -0.32
CA LYS A 68 10.11 4.59 -0.20
C LYS A 68 10.34 5.18 -1.58
N PHE A 69 11.16 4.53 -2.40
CA PHE A 69 11.39 4.89 -3.79
C PHE A 69 10.08 4.85 -4.58
N LEU A 70 9.39 3.71 -4.61
CA LEU A 70 8.14 3.53 -5.37
C LEU A 70 7.12 4.64 -5.10
N TRP A 71 6.79 4.89 -3.83
CA TRP A 71 5.72 5.83 -3.51
C TRP A 71 6.16 7.30 -3.59
N ASN A 72 7.44 7.62 -3.38
CA ASN A 72 7.95 8.96 -3.68
C ASN A 72 8.00 9.23 -5.18
N SER A 73 8.35 8.25 -6.02
CA SER A 73 8.29 8.41 -7.48
C SER A 73 6.88 8.77 -7.95
N VAL A 74 5.84 8.14 -7.36
CA VAL A 74 4.43 8.50 -7.64
C VAL A 74 4.13 9.93 -7.21
N GLU A 75 4.46 10.30 -5.97
CA GLU A 75 4.18 11.64 -5.42
C GLU A 75 4.85 12.75 -6.23
N LEU A 76 6.10 12.54 -6.64
CA LEU A 76 6.90 13.53 -7.39
C LEU A 76 6.47 13.66 -8.86
N ASN A 77 6.01 12.56 -9.47
CA ASN A 77 5.56 12.57 -10.86
C ASN A 77 4.15 13.17 -11.02
N GLU A 78 3.28 12.95 -10.03
CA GLU A 78 1.89 13.42 -10.03
C GLU A 78 1.74 14.83 -9.41
N LYS A 79 1.90 15.86 -10.27
CA LYS A 79 1.96 17.28 -9.85
C LYS A 79 0.61 17.96 -9.68
N ALA A 80 -0.46 17.39 -10.24
CA ALA A 80 -1.77 18.05 -10.24
C ALA A 80 -2.46 17.94 -8.88
N ILE A 81 -3.14 19.01 -8.46
CA ILE A 81 -3.89 19.00 -7.18
C ILE A 81 -5.01 17.96 -7.17
N ASN A 82 -5.54 17.59 -8.34
CA ASN A 82 -6.58 16.58 -8.49
C ASN A 82 -6.04 15.17 -8.81
N SER A 83 -4.72 14.94 -8.74
CA SER A 83 -4.11 13.64 -9.02
C SER A 83 -4.69 12.52 -8.16
N GLN A 84 -4.84 11.35 -8.78
CA GLN A 84 -5.24 10.10 -8.17
C GLN A 84 -3.99 9.23 -8.03
N LEU A 85 -3.37 9.26 -6.84
CA LEU A 85 -2.02 8.74 -6.61
C LEU A 85 -1.99 7.21 -6.52
N ALA A 86 -3.04 6.62 -5.96
CA ALA A 86 -3.12 5.17 -5.76
C ALA A 86 -4.58 4.72 -5.67
N ARG A 87 -4.80 3.44 -5.94
CA ARG A 87 -6.07 2.76 -5.64
C ARG A 87 -5.82 1.74 -4.54
N ASN A 88 -6.59 1.86 -3.47
CA ASN A 88 -6.51 0.97 -2.32
C ASN A 88 -7.60 -0.08 -2.44
N PHE A 89 -7.21 -1.33 -2.23
CA PHE A 89 -8.11 -2.47 -2.13
C PHE A 89 -7.93 -3.06 -0.72
N ILE A 90 -9.00 -3.07 0.07
CA ILE A 90 -9.02 -3.68 1.41
C ILE A 90 -9.94 -4.88 1.33
N ILE A 91 -9.41 -6.05 1.68
CA ILE A 91 -10.11 -7.33 1.65
C ILE A 91 -9.91 -8.01 3.01
N SER A 92 -10.99 -8.46 3.63
CA SER A 92 -10.90 -9.38 4.78
C SER A 92 -10.47 -10.77 4.31
N LEU A 93 -9.44 -11.32 4.96
CA LEU A 93 -8.96 -12.67 4.71
C LEU A 93 -9.79 -13.71 5.46
N GLN A 94 -9.75 -14.97 5.00
CA GLN A 94 -10.51 -16.04 5.64
C GLN A 94 -9.84 -16.44 6.97
N PRO A 95 -10.56 -16.40 8.10
CA PRO A 95 -9.99 -16.70 9.41
C PRO A 95 -9.69 -18.20 9.59
N SER A 96 -10.30 -19.06 8.78
CA SER A 96 -10.05 -20.50 8.77
C SER A 96 -8.73 -20.90 8.10
N LEU A 97 -8.13 -20.02 7.29
CA LEU A 97 -6.88 -20.28 6.59
C LEU A 97 -5.67 -19.91 7.45
N SER A 98 -4.59 -20.68 7.31
CA SER A 98 -3.29 -20.31 7.87
C SER A 98 -2.73 -19.04 7.23
N ILE A 99 -1.73 -18.44 7.88
CA ILE A 99 -1.05 -17.24 7.34
C ILE A 99 -0.44 -17.51 5.97
N GLU A 100 0.16 -18.69 5.75
CA GLU A 100 0.80 -19.03 4.47
C GLU A 100 -0.22 -19.25 3.35
N GLU A 101 -1.36 -19.89 3.65
CA GLU A 101 -2.46 -20.04 2.69
C GLU A 101 -3.05 -18.67 2.31
N ASN A 102 -3.25 -17.80 3.30
CA ASN A 102 -3.70 -16.43 3.07
C ASN A 102 -2.70 -15.62 2.24
N LYS A 103 -1.39 -15.75 2.49
CA LYS A 103 -0.35 -15.11 1.66
C LYS A 103 -0.40 -15.60 0.21
N ARG A 104 -0.52 -16.91 0.01
CA ARG A 104 -0.63 -17.50 -1.33
C ARG A 104 -1.86 -16.98 -2.07
N MET A 105 -3.02 -16.96 -1.42
CA MET A 105 -4.25 -16.40 -1.99
C MET A 105 -4.07 -14.94 -2.42
N CYS A 106 -3.41 -14.11 -1.60
CA CYS A 106 -3.11 -12.73 -1.96
C CYS A 106 -2.21 -12.63 -3.20
N ARG A 107 -1.18 -13.47 -3.33
CA ARG A 107 -0.29 -13.49 -4.51
C ARG A 107 -1.06 -13.88 -5.77
N ASP A 108 -1.82 -14.97 -5.70
CA ASP A 108 -2.59 -15.47 -6.84
C ASP A 108 -3.59 -14.42 -7.36
N THR A 109 -4.15 -13.60 -6.45
CA THR A 109 -5.06 -12.50 -6.80
C THR A 109 -4.40 -11.35 -7.56
N ILE A 110 -3.11 -11.10 -7.34
CA ILE A 110 -2.36 -10.02 -8.01
C ILE A 110 -1.92 -10.42 -9.42
N HIS A 111 -1.80 -11.72 -9.68
CA HIS A 111 -1.38 -12.28 -10.97
C HIS A 111 -2.55 -12.69 -11.89
N MET A 112 -3.80 -12.53 -11.45
CA MET A 112 -5.02 -12.71 -12.28
C MET A 112 -5.26 -11.50 -13.18
#